data_AF-A0A832KH66-F1
#
_entry.id   AF-A0A832KH66-F1
#
_cell.length_a   1.000
_cell.length_b   1.000
_cell.length_c   1.000
_cell.angle_alpha   90.00
_cell.angle_beta   90.00
_cell.angle_gamma   90.00
#
_symmetry.space_group_name_H-M   'P 1'
#
loop_
_entity.id
_entity.type
_entity.pdbx_description
1 polymer ?
#
loop_
_entity_poly.entity_id
_entity_poly.type
_entity_poly.pdbx_seq_one_letter_code
_entity_poly.pdbx_strand_id
1 'polypeptide(L)'
;MPTYYALLLPQHIRLKINDIRRTLFCKSGDSSFRAQESCILLGETEDKALSKKVTCPPLPLTVQCSTAFSDGTLFFPVLQNELAQIREELGVSHPYSGIYLGKVNVTHEEQLPPLNNLRLAIVEIKEEDGITLWRTLSEKRLKKGR
;
A
#
# COMPACT_ATOMS: atom_id res chain seq x y z
N MET A 1 -3.97 18.13 -4.77
CA MET A 1 -3.49 17.02 -3.93
C MET A 1 -3.23 15.86 -4.87
N PRO A 2 -2.05 15.23 -4.83
CA PRO A 2 -1.75 14.12 -5.74
C PRO A 2 -2.68 12.95 -5.46
N THR A 3 -3.11 12.30 -6.54
CA THR A 3 -4.00 11.14 -6.52
C THR A 3 -3.26 9.90 -6.96
N TYR A 4 -3.52 8.78 -6.31
CA TYR A 4 -2.81 7.52 -6.54
C TYR A 4 -3.81 6.38 -6.74
N TYR A 5 -3.44 5.45 -7.61
CA TYR A 5 -4.00 4.11 -7.56
C TYR A 5 -3.40 3.35 -6.38
N ALA A 6 -4.25 2.71 -5.57
CA ALA A 6 -3.84 1.95 -4.40
C ALA A 6 -4.62 0.64 -4.27
N LEU A 7 -3.96 -0.40 -3.76
CA LEU A 7 -4.61 -1.62 -3.29
C LEU A 7 -4.84 -1.50 -1.79
N LEU A 8 -6.11 -1.43 -1.40
CA LEU A 8 -6.53 -1.43 0.00
C LEU A 8 -6.50 -2.86 0.53
N LEU A 9 -5.90 -3.01 1.71
CA LEU A 9 -5.71 -4.28 2.37
C LEU A 9 -6.98 -4.75 3.11
N PRO A 10 -7.18 -6.07 3.29
CA PRO A 10 -8.22 -6.59 4.17
C PRO A 10 -8.11 -6.03 5.59
N GLN A 11 -9.25 -5.91 6.28
CA GLN A 11 -9.30 -5.35 7.64
C GLN A 11 -8.33 -6.06 8.61
N HIS A 12 -8.28 -7.39 8.61
CA HIS A 12 -7.40 -8.14 9.50
C HIS A 12 -5.90 -7.85 9.24
N ILE A 13 -5.50 -7.65 7.98
CA ILE A 13 -4.14 -7.22 7.63
C ILE A 13 -3.89 -5.81 8.14
N ARG A 14 -4.81 -4.87 7.90
CA ARG A 14 -4.67 -3.48 8.36
C ARG A 14 -4.49 -3.39 9.87
N LEU A 15 -5.25 -4.17 10.64
CA LEU A 15 -5.08 -4.25 12.09
C LEU A 15 -3.67 -4.74 12.47
N LYS A 16 -3.21 -5.84 11.87
CA LYS A 16 -1.86 -6.38 12.12
C LYS A 16 -0.76 -5.37 11.76
N ILE A 17 -0.88 -4.67 10.63
CA ILE A 17 0.06 -3.63 10.23
C ILE A 17 0.03 -2.45 11.23
N ASN A 18 -1.14 -2.06 11.72
CA ASN A 18 -1.24 -0.98 12.70
C ASN A 18 -0.56 -1.35 14.03
N ASP A 19 -0.64 -2.60 14.47
CA ASP A 19 0.09 -3.08 15.66
C ASP A 19 1.61 -3.03 15.47
N ILE A 20 2.09 -3.43 14.29
CA ILE A 20 3.51 -3.32 13.90
C ILE A 20 3.94 -1.86 13.93
N ARG A 21 3.19 -0.98 13.26
CA ARG A 21 3.50 0.46 13.19
C ARG A 21 3.46 1.12 14.57
N ARG A 22 2.55 0.72 15.46
CA ARG A 22 2.55 1.16 16.86
C ARG A 22 3.84 0.75 17.57
N THR A 23 4.30 -0.48 17.35
CA THR A 23 5.55 -0.98 17.93
C THR A 23 6.76 -0.20 17.40
N LEU A 24 6.81 0.08 16.09
CA LEU A 24 7.86 0.88 15.47
C LEU A 24 7.84 2.34 15.95
N PHE A 25 6.65 2.93 16.12
CA PHE A 25 6.47 4.25 16.71
C PHE A 25 7.02 4.31 18.14
N CYS A 26 6.67 3.35 19.01
CA CYS A 26 7.17 3.32 20.38
C CYS A 26 8.71 3.20 20.46
N LYS A 27 9.35 2.57 19.46
CA LYS A 27 10.81 2.42 19.40
C LYS A 27 11.52 3.65 18.86
N SER A 28 10.95 4.33 17.87
CA SER A 28 11.61 5.41 17.12
C SER A 28 11.14 6.82 17.48
N GLY A 29 9.91 6.96 18.00
CA GLY A 29 9.24 8.25 18.19
C GLY A 29 8.70 8.89 16.90
N ASP A 30 8.85 8.25 15.74
CA ASP A 30 8.58 8.89 14.45
C ASP A 30 7.10 8.86 14.03
N SER A 31 6.52 10.03 13.79
CA SER A 31 5.08 10.17 13.50
C SER A 31 4.64 9.54 12.18
N SER A 32 5.54 9.27 11.22
CA SER A 32 5.21 8.66 9.93
C SER A 32 4.55 7.28 10.06
N PHE A 33 4.85 6.56 11.14
CA PHE A 33 4.20 5.29 11.47
C PHE A 33 2.70 5.42 11.78
N ARG A 34 2.18 6.63 12.00
CA ARG A 34 0.75 6.87 12.29
C ARG A 34 0.02 7.65 11.20
N ALA A 35 0.74 8.18 10.21
CA ALA A 35 0.21 9.25 9.37
C ALA A 35 -0.72 8.76 8.24
N GLN A 36 -0.46 7.59 7.65
CA GLN A 36 -1.18 7.10 6.46
C GLN A 36 -1.91 5.78 6.73
N GLU A 37 -3.04 5.51 6.04
CA GLU A 37 -3.65 4.17 6.00
C GLU A 37 -2.72 3.12 5.37
N SER A 38 -2.86 1.87 5.81
CA SER A 38 -2.00 0.76 5.35
C SER A 38 -2.49 0.25 3.99
N CYS A 39 -1.70 0.47 2.94
CA CYS A 39 -2.02 0.14 1.55
C CYS A 39 -0.77 -0.23 0.74
N ILE A 40 -0.99 -0.72 -0.48
CA ILE A 40 0.05 -0.84 -1.51
C ILE A 40 -0.22 0.22 -2.57
N LEU A 41 0.72 1.14 -2.80
CA LEU A 41 0.59 2.15 -3.86
C LEU A 41 1.02 1.56 -5.21
N LEU A 42 0.18 1.76 -6.22
CA LEU A 42 0.42 1.28 -7.58
C LEU A 42 1.11 2.34 -8.44
N GLY A 43 0.77 3.61 -8.24
CA GLY A 43 1.36 4.75 -8.91
C GLY A 43 0.43 5.97 -8.90
N GLU A 44 0.97 7.13 -9.27
CA GLU A 44 0.23 8.39 -9.38
C GLU A 44 -0.71 8.40 -10.60
N THR A 45 -1.83 9.10 -10.51
CA THR A 45 -2.84 9.22 -11.57
C THR A 45 -3.56 10.56 -11.51
N GLU A 46 -4.06 11.04 -12.64
CA GLU A 46 -4.99 12.18 -12.71
C GLU A 46 -6.47 11.74 -12.63
N ASP A 47 -6.73 10.43 -12.71
CA ASP A 47 -8.07 9.86 -12.67
C ASP A 47 -8.72 10.11 -11.30
N LYS A 48 -10.01 10.47 -11.31
CA LYS A 48 -10.81 10.64 -10.07
C LYS A 48 -11.86 9.54 -9.87
N ALA A 49 -12.05 8.68 -10.87
CA ALA A 49 -13.01 7.59 -10.83
C ALA A 49 -12.43 6.32 -11.49
N LEU A 50 -12.76 5.16 -10.92
CA LEU A 50 -12.37 3.85 -11.43
C LEU A 50 -13.20 3.45 -12.67
N SER A 51 -12.79 3.92 -13.85
CA SER A 51 -13.43 3.58 -15.13
C SER A 51 -12.80 2.35 -15.80
N LYS A 52 -11.52 2.09 -15.56
CA LYS A 52 -10.76 0.99 -16.19
C LYS A 52 -11.18 -0.37 -15.64
N LYS A 53 -11.43 -1.34 -16.53
CA LYS A 53 -11.48 -2.76 -16.15
C LYS A 53 -10.03 -3.22 -16.02
N VAL A 54 -9.64 -3.54 -14.79
CA VAL A 54 -8.33 -4.13 -14.50
C VAL A 54 -8.46 -5.57 -14.05
N THR A 55 -7.46 -6.35 -14.40
CA THR A 55 -7.27 -7.72 -13.97
C THR A 55 -6.82 -7.73 -12.51
N CYS A 56 -7.41 -8.64 -11.74
CA CYS A 56 -6.96 -8.87 -10.38
C CYS A 56 -5.55 -9.48 -10.43
N PRO A 57 -4.58 -8.97 -9.65
CA PRO A 57 -3.28 -9.61 -9.58
C PRO A 57 -3.43 -11.05 -9.08
N PRO A 58 -2.47 -11.95 -9.38
CA PRO A 58 -2.55 -13.35 -8.97
C PRO A 58 -2.62 -13.44 -7.45
N LEU A 59 -3.76 -13.90 -6.94
CA LEU A 59 -3.98 -14.10 -5.50
C LEU A 59 -3.73 -15.56 -5.10
N PRO A 60 -3.09 -15.81 -3.94
CA PRO A 60 -2.66 -14.82 -2.95
C PRO A 60 -1.40 -14.03 -3.32
N LEU A 61 -1.35 -12.75 -2.93
CA LEU A 61 -0.06 -12.03 -2.94
C LEU A 61 0.81 -12.47 -1.77
N THR A 62 2.08 -12.70 -2.08
CA THR A 62 3.08 -13.08 -1.08
C THR A 62 3.80 -11.84 -0.58
N VAL A 63 3.69 -11.58 0.73
CA VAL A 63 4.41 -10.51 1.41
C VAL A 63 5.67 -11.09 2.05
N GLN A 64 6.82 -10.47 1.79
CA GLN A 64 8.08 -10.87 2.39
C GLN A 64 8.10 -10.59 3.90
N CYS A 65 8.84 -11.41 4.64
CA CYS A 65 8.87 -11.37 6.10
C CYS A 65 9.66 -10.18 6.66
N SER A 66 10.64 -9.68 5.89
CA SER A 66 11.51 -8.59 6.32
C SER A 66 11.13 -7.29 5.62
N THR A 67 11.17 -6.18 6.35
CA THR A 67 10.96 -4.85 5.79
C THR A 67 12.11 -4.44 4.86
N ALA A 68 11.79 -3.71 3.79
CA ALA A 68 12.75 -3.01 2.97
C ALA A 68 12.58 -1.50 3.10
N PHE A 69 13.65 -0.76 2.81
CA PHE A 69 13.64 0.70 2.78
C PHE A 69 14.14 1.18 1.41
N SER A 70 13.33 1.95 0.70
CA SER A 70 13.67 2.57 -0.60
C SER A 70 12.95 3.90 -0.72
N ASP A 71 13.58 4.88 -1.38
CA ASP A 71 12.97 6.18 -1.70
C ASP A 71 12.33 6.85 -0.47
N GLY A 72 13.04 6.82 0.66
CA GLY A 72 12.57 7.42 1.92
C GLY A 72 11.41 6.69 2.58
N THR A 73 11.07 5.47 2.14
CA THR A 73 9.90 4.73 2.57
C THR A 73 10.26 3.34 3.09
N LEU A 74 9.75 3.02 4.28
CA LEU A 74 9.76 1.68 4.85
C LEU A 74 8.49 0.94 4.46
N PHE A 75 8.64 -0.31 3.99
CA PHE A 75 7.50 -1.14 3.59
C PHE A 75 7.79 -2.63 3.78
N PHE A 76 6.74 -3.44 3.84
CA PHE A 76 6.86 -4.89 3.64
C PHE A 76 6.81 -5.22 2.15
N PRO A 77 7.87 -5.77 1.55
CA PRO A 77 7.91 -6.06 0.12
C PRO A 77 6.84 -7.06 -0.30
N VAL A 78 6.25 -6.81 -1.45
CA VAL A 78 5.46 -7.78 -2.22
C VAL A 78 6.27 -8.13 -3.46
N LEU A 79 6.23 -9.39 -3.90
CA LEU A 79 6.97 -9.81 -5.08
C LEU A 79 6.60 -8.93 -6.29
N GLN A 80 7.58 -8.21 -6.84
CA GLN A 80 7.37 -7.14 -7.83
C GLN A 80 6.60 -7.61 -9.06
N ASN A 81 6.80 -8.87 -9.47
CA ASN A 81 6.12 -9.49 -10.60
C ASN A 81 4.61 -9.62 -10.40
N GLU A 82 4.12 -9.71 -9.15
CA GLU A 82 2.68 -9.87 -8.87
C GLU A 82 1.88 -8.57 -9.13
N LEU A 83 2.55 -7.41 -9.10
CA LEU A 83 1.91 -6.10 -9.32
C LEU A 83 2.18 -5.52 -10.72
N ALA A 84 3.06 -6.15 -11.52
CA ALA A 84 3.47 -5.63 -12.82
C ALA A 84 2.29 -5.47 -13.79
N GLN A 85 1.45 -6.52 -13.91
CA GLN A 85 0.31 -6.51 -14.83
C GLN A 85 -0.70 -5.40 -14.51
N ILE A 86 -1.12 -5.25 -13.24
CA ILE A 86 -2.10 -4.22 -12.87
C ILE A 86 -1.54 -2.81 -13.05
N ARG A 87 -0.24 -2.61 -12.85
CA ARG A 87 0.44 -1.34 -13.12
C ARG A 87 0.47 -1.00 -14.60
N GLU A 88 0.77 -1.99 -15.44
CA GLU A 88 0.75 -1.86 -16.91
C GLU A 88 -0.65 -1.50 -17.42
N GLU A 89 -1.70 -2.23 -16.98
CA GLU A 89 -3.09 -1.96 -17.37
C GLU A 89 -3.57 -0.58 -16.90
N LEU A 90 -3.07 -0.09 -15.77
CA LEU A 90 -3.37 1.25 -15.28
C LEU A 90 -2.51 2.33 -15.96
N GLY A 91 -1.39 1.97 -16.57
CA GLY A 91 -0.42 2.89 -17.17
C GLY A 91 0.40 3.67 -16.14
N VAL A 92 0.70 3.05 -14.99
CA VAL A 92 1.37 3.72 -13.86
C VAL A 92 2.56 2.92 -13.32
N SER A 93 3.45 3.60 -12.61
CA SER A 93 4.58 2.99 -11.92
C SER A 93 4.74 3.56 -10.51
N HIS A 94 5.39 2.81 -9.63
CA HIS A 94 5.77 3.27 -8.29
C HIS A 94 7.20 2.82 -7.97
N PRO A 95 8.01 3.63 -7.26
CA PRO A 95 9.38 3.27 -6.87
C PRO A 95 9.54 1.98 -6.05
N TYR A 96 8.47 1.48 -5.42
CA TYR A 96 8.51 0.28 -4.59
C TYR A 96 7.24 -0.54 -4.74
N SER A 97 7.32 -1.82 -4.36
CA SER A 97 6.21 -2.77 -4.36
C SER A 97 6.05 -3.33 -2.97
N GLY A 98 5.10 -2.81 -2.19
CA GLY A 98 4.91 -3.29 -0.84
C GLY A 98 3.89 -2.53 -0.01
N ILE A 99 3.63 -3.06 1.18
CA ILE A 99 2.74 -2.47 2.17
C ILE A 99 3.48 -1.36 2.90
N TYR A 100 3.01 -0.12 2.76
CA TYR A 100 3.59 1.04 3.43
C TYR A 100 3.57 0.91 4.96
N LEU A 101 4.69 1.28 5.62
CA LEU A 101 4.83 1.32 7.08
C LEU A 101 5.15 2.72 7.61
N GLY A 102 6.07 3.45 6.97
CA GLY A 102 6.55 4.73 7.49
C GLY A 102 7.73 5.25 6.68
N LYS A 103 8.43 6.25 7.22
CA LYS A 103 9.56 6.92 6.55
C LYS A 103 10.91 6.75 7.26
N VAL A 104 10.97 5.89 8.26
CA VAL A 104 12.21 5.63 9.01
C VAL A 104 12.89 4.36 8.51
N ASN A 105 14.20 4.44 8.27
CA ASN A 105 15.01 3.28 7.94
C ASN A 105 15.28 2.44 9.20
N VAL A 106 14.47 1.40 9.41
CA VAL A 106 14.62 0.42 10.47
C VAL A 106 14.33 -0.98 9.93
N THR A 107 15.01 -1.99 10.46
CA THR A 107 14.72 -3.39 10.11
C THR A 107 13.68 -3.96 11.07
N HIS A 108 12.66 -4.62 10.52
CA HIS A 108 11.68 -5.37 11.26
C HIS A 108 11.30 -6.64 10.50
N GLU A 109 11.07 -7.72 11.24
CA GLU A 109 10.66 -9.00 10.69
C GLU A 109 9.32 -9.40 11.28
N GLU A 110 8.38 -9.74 10.41
CA GLU A 110 7.06 -10.22 10.78
C GLU A 110 6.49 -11.07 9.65
N GLN A 111 5.99 -12.26 9.98
CA GLN A 111 5.27 -13.08 9.00
C GLN A 111 3.85 -12.56 8.83
N LEU A 112 3.58 -11.88 7.73
CA LEU A 112 2.23 -11.49 7.35
C LEU A 112 1.51 -12.65 6.64
N PRO A 113 0.21 -12.85 6.93
CA PRO A 113 -0.56 -13.85 6.19
C PRO A 113 -0.75 -13.40 4.73
N PRO A 114 -0.90 -14.36 3.79
CA PRO A 114 -1.06 -14.06 2.37
C PRO A 114 -2.29 -13.17 2.10
N LEU A 115 -2.14 -12.23 1.16
CA LEU A 115 -3.23 -11.31 0.81
C LEU A 115 -4.19 -12.00 -0.17
N ASN A 116 -5.34 -12.42 0.34
CA ASN A 116 -6.34 -13.18 -0.43
C ASN A 116 -7.46 -12.32 -1.05
N ASN A 117 -7.50 -11.03 -0.74
CA ASN A 117 -8.55 -10.14 -1.21
C ASN A 117 -8.01 -8.71 -1.22
N LEU A 118 -8.21 -7.98 -2.31
CA LEU A 118 -7.73 -6.62 -2.48
C LEU A 118 -8.84 -5.77 -3.09
N ARG A 119 -8.92 -4.51 -2.68
CA ARG A 119 -9.77 -3.52 -3.33
C ARG A 119 -8.88 -2.52 -4.03
N LEU A 120 -9.13 -2.28 -5.31
CA LEU A 120 -8.51 -1.17 -6.01
C LEU A 120 -9.22 0.12 -5.59
N ALA A 121 -8.46 1.15 -5.31
CA ALA A 121 -8.96 2.46 -4.96
C ALA A 121 -8.17 3.56 -5.68
N ILE A 122 -8.83 4.71 -5.85
CA ILE A 122 -8.17 5.98 -6.11
C ILE A 122 -8.18 6.74 -4.78
N VAL A 123 -7.00 7.16 -4.36
CA VAL A 123 -6.76 7.78 -3.05
C VAL A 123 -6.05 9.10 -3.27
N GLU A 124 -6.44 10.10 -2.49
CA GLU A 124 -5.79 11.40 -2.44
C GLU A 124 -4.94 11.45 -1.18
N ILE A 125 -3.66 11.80 -1.36
CA ILE A 125 -2.68 11.90 -0.26
C ILE A 125 -2.15 13.33 -0.25
N LYS A 126 -2.21 14.01 0.90
CA LYS A 126 -1.58 15.32 1.08
C LYS A 126 -0.81 15.32 2.37
N GLU A 127 0.43 15.77 2.32
CA GLU A 127 1.20 16.07 3.52
C GLU A 127 1.12 17.57 3.80
N GLU A 128 0.73 17.93 5.01
CA GLU A 128 0.59 19.31 5.47
C GLU A 128 1.06 19.37 6.92
N ASP A 129 2.13 20.13 7.18
CA ASP A 129 2.70 20.35 8.53
C ASP A 129 2.93 19.07 9.36
N GLY A 130 3.39 18.00 8.70
CA GLY A 130 3.66 16.70 9.34
C GLY A 130 2.42 15.82 9.55
N ILE A 131 1.25 16.23 9.04
CA ILE A 131 0.02 15.46 8.99
C ILE A 131 -0.17 14.93 7.58
N THR A 132 -0.37 13.63 7.43
CA THR A 132 -0.78 13.03 6.15
C THR A 132 -2.30 12.92 6.12
N LEU A 133 -2.95 13.72 5.27
CA LEU A 133 -4.36 13.61 4.96
C LEU A 133 -4.54 12.52 3.91
N TRP A 134 -5.47 11.60 4.19
CA TRP A 134 -5.82 10.49 3.31
C TRP A 134 -7.32 10.52 3.00
N ARG A 135 -7.67 10.47 1.71
CA ARG A 135 -9.07 10.40 1.28
C ARG A 135 -9.24 9.39 0.16
N THR A 136 -10.13 8.41 0.36
CA THR A 136 -10.55 7.51 -0.72
C THR A 136 -11.57 8.21 -1.61
N LEU A 137 -11.26 8.41 -2.90
CA LEU A 137 -12.15 9.05 -3.86
C LEU A 137 -13.11 8.04 -4.51
N SER A 138 -12.59 6.86 -4.84
CA SER A 138 -13.39 5.74 -5.36
C SER A 138 -12.73 4.41 -5.01
N GLU A 139 -13.53 3.36 -4.85
CA GLU A 139 -13.03 2.01 -4.62
C GLU A 139 -13.86 0.95 -5.35
N LYS A 140 -13.22 -0.15 -5.73
CA LYS A 140 -13.84 -1.30 -6.37
C LYS A 140 -13.14 -2.58 -5.92
N ARG A 141 -13.92 -3.58 -5.53
CA ARG A 141 -13.39 -4.91 -5.24
C ARG A 141 -12.89 -5.55 -6.53
N LEU A 142 -11.64 -6.01 -6.53
CA LEU A 142 -11.11 -6.81 -7.62
C LEU A 142 -11.76 -8.20 -7.53
N LYS A 143 -12.46 -8.60 -8.58
CA LYS A 143 -12.99 -9.97 -8.68
C LYS A 143 -11.90 -10.82 -9.32
N LYS A 144 -11.60 -11.97 -8.71
CA LYS A 144 -10.77 -13.00 -9.33
C LYS A 144 -11.43 -13.34 -10.67
N GLY A 145 -10.68 -13.24 -11.77
CA GLY A 145 -11.15 -13.74 -13.06
C GLY A 145 -11.59 -15.18 -12.89
N ARG A 146 -12.78 -15.52 -13.42
CA ARG A 146 -13.24 -16.91 -13.47
C ARG A 146 -12.34 -17.72 -14.38
#